data_AF-A0A017T3Y6-F1
#
_entry.id   AF-A0A017T3Y6-F1
#
_cell.length_a   1.000
_cell.length_b   1.000
_cell.length_c   1.000
_cell.angle_alpha   90.00
_cell.angle_beta   90.00
_cell.angle_gamma   90.00
#
_symmetry.space_group_name_H-M   'P 1'
#
loop_
_entity.id
_entity.type
_entity.pdbx_description
1 polymer ?
#
loop_
_entity_poly.entity_id
_entity_poly.type
_entity_poly.pdbx_seq_one_letter_code
_entity_poly.pdbx_strand_id
1 'polypeptide(L)'
;MKIRHLTLDELTIDDERALRHVGLYAALKAALRRDGYRFLVPEGGASWDRVVFLNLTFWSPSEGGDLLTGDHLPADVVTHVAWHHLAARALGLDGPKPSVEGALLAEAIASAFDLYLVGRLLGRSPDSEFLETQVPAMAEAAEAAGLGEEGFEALLSEVAQDPDRAFEDLRALLFDAAKALVRCTSIEGAAAVLDGLSGHRFAPILHHYELSTWILHARAGGGSMDADPVAREVDAALRAAPVALDWLEERWVRAGEGTAVGDTTGTSTSAG
;
A
#
# COMPACT_ATOMS: atom_id res chain seq x y z
N MET A 1 -22.02 15.90 -9.52
CA MET A 1 -20.64 15.89 -10.03
C MET A 1 -20.54 14.73 -11.00
N LYS A 2 -20.08 14.96 -12.23
CA LYS A 2 -19.81 13.85 -13.16
C LYS A 2 -18.41 13.31 -12.88
N ILE A 3 -18.23 11.99 -12.97
CA ILE A 3 -16.97 11.32 -12.70
C ILE A 3 -16.51 10.66 -14.00
N ARG A 4 -15.24 10.90 -14.36
CA ARG A 4 -14.54 10.26 -15.47
C ARG A 4 -13.72 9.10 -14.93
N HIS A 5 -13.52 8.06 -15.74
CA HIS A 5 -12.60 6.98 -15.42
C HIS A 5 -11.37 7.12 -16.31
N LEU A 6 -10.25 7.51 -15.73
CA LEU A 6 -9.00 7.75 -16.45
C LEU A 6 -8.00 6.62 -16.16
N THR A 7 -7.35 6.13 -17.20
CA THR A 7 -6.18 5.24 -17.07
C THR A 7 -4.95 6.03 -16.64
N LEU A 8 -3.90 5.33 -16.22
CA LEU A 8 -2.65 5.97 -15.80
C LEU A 8 -1.99 6.83 -16.89
N ASP A 9 -2.16 6.47 -18.17
CA ASP A 9 -1.60 7.23 -19.30
C ASP A 9 -2.39 8.50 -19.63
N GLU A 10 -3.59 8.66 -19.05
CA GLU A 10 -4.42 9.85 -19.17
C GLU A 10 -4.24 10.83 -17.99
N LEU A 11 -3.41 10.47 -16.99
CA LEU A 11 -3.10 11.28 -15.83
C LEU A 11 -1.71 11.93 -15.96
N THR A 12 -1.54 13.08 -15.30
CA THR A 12 -0.23 13.68 -15.03
C THR A 12 0.30 13.11 -13.72
N ILE A 13 1.53 12.57 -13.74
CA ILE A 13 2.16 12.05 -12.53
C ILE A 13 3.13 13.09 -11.98
N ASP A 14 2.83 13.58 -10.79
CA ASP A 14 3.62 14.59 -10.09
C ASP A 14 4.81 13.95 -9.36
N ASP A 15 5.89 14.72 -9.19
CA ASP A 15 7.15 14.31 -8.56
C ASP A 15 7.76 12.97 -9.07
N GLU A 16 7.36 12.50 -10.26
CA GLU A 16 7.82 11.21 -10.81
C GLU A 16 9.35 11.14 -10.90
N ARG A 17 10.02 12.28 -11.13
CA ARG A 17 11.48 12.33 -11.22
C ARG A 17 12.15 11.87 -9.92
N ALA A 18 11.61 12.21 -8.76
CA ALA A 18 12.18 11.82 -7.47
C ALA A 18 12.15 10.30 -7.26
N LEU A 19 11.19 9.58 -7.85
CA LEU A 19 11.05 8.13 -7.67
C LEU A 19 11.74 7.30 -8.75
N ARG A 20 12.30 7.89 -9.82
CA ARG A 20 12.90 7.14 -10.94
C ARG A 20 14.06 6.22 -10.56
N HIS A 21 14.80 6.54 -9.50
CA HIS A 21 15.91 5.69 -9.01
C HIS A 21 15.44 4.57 -8.07
N VAL A 22 14.16 4.54 -7.71
CA VAL A 22 13.56 3.47 -6.91
C VAL A 22 13.30 2.30 -7.86
N GLY A 23 14.00 1.18 -7.65
CA GLY A 23 14.04 0.07 -8.62
C GLY A 23 12.65 -0.49 -8.99
N LEU A 24 11.73 -0.53 -8.03
CA LEU A 24 10.38 -1.06 -8.22
C LEU A 24 9.40 -0.08 -8.86
N TYR A 25 9.70 1.23 -8.88
CA TYR A 25 8.75 2.25 -9.34
C TYR A 25 8.25 1.99 -10.77
N ALA A 26 9.19 1.77 -11.70
CA ALA A 26 8.85 1.54 -13.11
C ALA A 26 8.02 0.24 -13.29
N ALA A 27 8.33 -0.80 -12.53
CA ALA A 27 7.64 -2.09 -12.61
C ALA A 27 6.22 -2.03 -12.02
N LEU A 28 6.04 -1.33 -10.90
CA LEU A 28 4.73 -1.07 -10.29
C LEU A 28 3.84 -0.22 -11.22
N LYS A 29 4.40 0.85 -11.78
CA LYS A 29 3.73 1.68 -12.81
C LYS A 29 3.33 0.85 -14.04
N ALA A 30 4.21 -0.04 -14.50
CA ALA A 30 3.93 -0.93 -15.62
C ALA A 30 2.82 -1.94 -15.31
N ALA A 31 2.75 -2.46 -14.07
CA ALA A 31 1.70 -3.37 -13.65
C ALA A 31 0.30 -2.72 -13.74
N LEU A 32 0.14 -1.49 -13.26
CA LEU A 32 -1.11 -0.74 -13.36
C LEU A 32 -1.51 -0.47 -14.82
N ARG A 33 -0.55 -0.11 -15.67
CA ARG A 33 -0.78 0.09 -17.11
C ARG A 33 -1.23 -1.18 -17.82
N ARG A 34 -0.49 -2.27 -17.61
CA ARG A 34 -0.78 -3.59 -18.20
C ARG A 34 -2.20 -4.04 -17.85
N ASP A 35 -2.60 -3.83 -16.61
CA ASP A 35 -3.88 -4.30 -16.09
C ASP A 35 -5.01 -3.28 -16.36
N GLY A 36 -4.72 -2.16 -17.03
CA GLY A 36 -5.69 -1.16 -17.43
C GLY A 36 -6.38 -0.47 -16.25
N TYR A 37 -5.69 -0.34 -15.12
CA TYR A 37 -6.22 0.24 -13.89
C TYR A 37 -6.73 1.66 -14.13
N ARG A 38 -7.88 1.99 -13.54
CA ARG A 38 -8.57 3.26 -13.76
C ARG A 38 -8.82 3.99 -12.45
N PHE A 39 -8.62 5.30 -12.47
CA PHE A 39 -8.91 6.22 -11.38
C PHE A 39 -10.19 6.99 -11.65
N LEU A 40 -10.87 7.40 -10.59
CA LEU A 40 -12.08 8.21 -10.66
C LEU A 40 -11.68 9.69 -10.61
N VAL A 41 -12.08 10.48 -11.59
CA VAL A 41 -11.71 11.90 -11.68
C VAL A 41 -12.95 12.78 -11.88
N PRO A 42 -13.25 13.71 -10.96
CA PRO A 42 -14.39 14.61 -11.10
C PRO A 42 -14.20 15.59 -12.26
N GLU A 43 -15.23 15.76 -13.08
CA GLU A 43 -15.25 16.81 -14.11
C GLU A 43 -15.17 18.20 -13.45
N GLY A 44 -14.14 18.98 -13.81
CA GLY A 44 -13.91 20.32 -13.24
C GLY A 44 -13.17 20.33 -11.89
N GLY A 45 -12.72 19.18 -11.41
CA GLY A 45 -11.98 19.04 -10.15
C GLY A 45 -12.87 19.02 -8.90
N ALA A 46 -12.26 18.67 -7.76
CA ALA A 46 -12.89 18.69 -6.45
C ALA A 46 -11.87 19.08 -5.36
N SER A 47 -12.37 19.62 -4.25
CA SER A 47 -11.56 19.90 -3.08
C SER A 47 -11.18 18.60 -2.35
N TRP A 48 -10.04 18.63 -1.66
CA TRP A 48 -9.50 17.47 -0.93
C TRP A 48 -10.48 16.92 0.11
N ASP A 49 -11.09 17.79 0.92
CA ASP A 49 -12.08 17.42 1.94
C ASP A 49 -13.25 16.62 1.35
N ARG A 50 -13.72 17.00 0.16
CA ARG A 50 -14.78 16.30 -0.54
C ARG A 50 -14.32 14.95 -1.06
N VAL A 51 -13.13 14.87 -1.64
CA VAL A 51 -12.57 13.62 -2.17
C VAL A 51 -12.34 12.61 -1.05
N VAL A 52 -11.68 13.03 0.03
CA VAL A 52 -11.45 12.18 1.22
C VAL A 52 -12.77 11.68 1.78
N PHE A 53 -13.76 12.55 1.95
CA PHE A 53 -15.07 12.13 2.44
C PHE A 53 -15.67 11.03 1.54
N LEU A 54 -15.63 11.20 0.22
CA LEU A 54 -16.19 10.22 -0.72
C LEU A 54 -15.41 8.89 -0.70
N ASN A 55 -14.08 8.94 -0.69
CA ASN A 55 -13.24 7.73 -0.63
C ASN A 55 -13.46 6.96 0.68
N LEU A 56 -13.54 7.65 1.82
CA LEU A 56 -13.68 6.97 3.12
C LEU A 56 -15.09 6.42 3.40
N THR A 57 -16.13 6.92 2.72
CA THR A 57 -17.52 6.60 3.08
C THR A 57 -18.33 5.90 2.00
N PHE A 58 -18.00 6.08 0.72
CA PHE A 58 -18.80 5.53 -0.39
C PHE A 58 -18.00 4.70 -1.38
N TRP A 59 -16.71 4.94 -1.53
CA TRP A 59 -15.88 4.18 -2.46
C TRP A 59 -15.79 2.70 -2.08
N SER A 60 -15.69 1.85 -3.10
CA SER A 60 -15.36 0.45 -2.92
C SER A 60 -14.38 -0.01 -4.00
N PRO A 61 -13.59 -1.08 -3.75
CA PRO A 61 -12.66 -1.62 -4.75
C PRO A 61 -13.33 -1.97 -6.10
N SER A 62 -14.63 -2.26 -6.11
CA SER A 62 -15.38 -2.56 -7.33
C SER A 62 -15.58 -1.37 -8.28
N GLU A 63 -15.37 -0.13 -7.81
CA GLU A 63 -15.50 1.09 -8.63
C GLU A 63 -14.22 1.46 -9.37
N GLY A 64 -13.12 0.71 -9.14
CA GLY A 64 -11.78 1.02 -9.62
C GLY A 64 -10.94 1.70 -8.53
N GLY A 65 -9.95 2.50 -8.94
CA GLY A 65 -9.11 3.25 -8.03
C GLY A 65 -9.79 4.43 -7.37
N ASP A 66 -9.04 5.08 -6.49
CA ASP A 66 -9.54 6.20 -5.69
C ASP A 66 -10.11 7.34 -6.54
N LEU A 67 -11.04 8.07 -5.94
CA LEU A 67 -11.41 9.39 -6.42
C LEU A 67 -10.24 10.34 -6.19
N LEU A 68 -9.84 11.06 -7.25
CA LEU A 68 -8.82 12.09 -7.23
C LEU A 68 -9.45 13.49 -7.17
N THR A 69 -8.66 14.49 -6.78
CA THR A 69 -9.07 15.91 -6.83
C THR A 69 -9.07 16.47 -8.25
N GLY A 70 -8.27 15.87 -9.16
CA GLY A 70 -8.09 16.28 -10.55
C GLY A 70 -7.44 15.18 -11.38
N ASP A 71 -6.84 15.55 -12.51
CA ASP A 71 -6.10 14.66 -13.42
C ASP A 71 -4.60 14.54 -13.07
N HIS A 72 -4.26 14.86 -11.83
CA HIS A 72 -2.92 14.81 -11.25
C HIS A 72 -2.84 13.70 -10.20
N LEU A 73 -1.72 12.97 -10.17
CA LEU A 73 -1.49 11.84 -9.28
C LEU A 73 -0.04 11.88 -8.76
N PRO A 74 0.20 11.93 -7.44
CA PRO A 74 1.54 11.84 -6.89
C PRO A 74 2.22 10.50 -7.21
N ALA A 75 3.53 10.52 -7.44
CA ALA A 75 4.27 9.31 -7.81
C ALA A 75 4.29 8.23 -6.71
N ASP A 76 4.28 8.60 -5.43
CA ASP A 76 4.15 7.68 -4.30
C ASP A 76 2.80 6.95 -4.34
N VAL A 77 1.70 7.67 -4.62
CA VAL A 77 0.36 7.09 -4.76
C VAL A 77 0.31 6.06 -5.89
N VAL A 78 1.06 6.24 -6.98
CA VAL A 78 1.19 5.22 -8.03
C VAL A 78 1.70 3.90 -7.45
N THR A 79 2.70 3.94 -6.58
CA THR A 79 3.27 2.73 -5.98
C THR A 79 2.35 2.11 -4.92
N HIS A 80 1.73 2.95 -4.10
CA HIS A 80 0.78 2.53 -3.07
C HIS A 80 -0.41 1.79 -3.70
N VAL A 81 -1.03 2.40 -4.70
CA VAL A 81 -2.16 1.82 -5.46
C VAL A 81 -1.75 0.57 -6.23
N ALA A 82 -0.53 0.53 -6.79
CA ALA A 82 -0.03 -0.68 -7.45
C ALA A 82 0.05 -1.86 -6.48
N TRP A 83 0.48 -1.64 -5.23
CA TRP A 83 0.50 -2.70 -4.23
C TRP A 83 -0.89 -3.17 -3.85
N HIS A 84 -1.85 -2.26 -3.65
CA HIS A 84 -3.24 -2.65 -3.43
C HIS A 84 -3.81 -3.48 -4.57
N HIS A 85 -3.62 -3.04 -5.81
CA HIS A 85 -4.09 -3.76 -7.00
C HIS A 85 -3.48 -5.18 -7.10
N LEU A 86 -2.17 -5.28 -6.92
CA LEU A 86 -1.45 -6.57 -6.96
C LEU A 86 -1.88 -7.50 -5.82
N ALA A 87 -2.02 -6.96 -4.61
CA ALA A 87 -2.45 -7.70 -3.44
C ALA A 87 -3.91 -8.16 -3.56
N ALA A 88 -4.81 -7.29 -4.06
CA ALA A 88 -6.21 -7.63 -4.29
C ALA A 88 -6.34 -8.85 -5.22
N ARG A 89 -5.56 -8.87 -6.30
CA ARG A 89 -5.48 -10.01 -7.21
C ARG A 89 -4.90 -11.25 -6.55
N ALA A 90 -3.78 -11.12 -5.83
CA ALA A 90 -3.08 -12.26 -5.22
C ALA A 90 -3.85 -12.89 -4.05
N LEU A 91 -4.62 -12.08 -3.31
CA LEU A 91 -5.37 -12.48 -2.12
C LEU A 91 -6.87 -12.69 -2.40
N GLY A 92 -7.33 -12.46 -3.65
CA GLY A 92 -8.73 -12.66 -4.04
C GLY A 92 -9.70 -11.70 -3.39
N LEU A 93 -9.32 -10.42 -3.24
CA LEU A 93 -10.11 -9.39 -2.55
C LEU A 93 -11.24 -8.78 -3.41
N ASP A 94 -11.33 -9.14 -4.69
CA ASP A 94 -12.36 -8.61 -5.60
C ASP A 94 -13.74 -9.27 -5.42
N GLY A 95 -13.85 -10.22 -4.49
CA GLY A 95 -15.09 -10.94 -4.21
C GLY A 95 -16.12 -10.11 -3.41
N PRO A 96 -17.39 -10.53 -3.37
CA PRO A 96 -18.47 -9.81 -2.68
C PRO A 96 -18.33 -9.77 -1.15
N LYS A 97 -17.48 -10.64 -0.59
CA LYS A 97 -17.17 -10.69 0.84
C LYS A 97 -15.66 -10.85 1.02
N PRO A 98 -14.88 -9.79 0.78
CA PRO A 98 -13.42 -9.88 0.84
C PRO A 98 -12.96 -10.25 2.24
N SER A 99 -11.83 -10.94 2.32
CA SER A 99 -11.17 -11.27 3.57
C SER A 99 -10.67 -10.00 4.26
N VAL A 100 -11.08 -9.78 5.50
CA VAL A 100 -10.53 -8.68 6.31
C VAL A 100 -9.05 -8.91 6.61
N GLU A 101 -8.65 -10.15 6.94
CA GLU A 101 -7.24 -10.47 7.18
C GLU A 101 -6.39 -10.24 5.92
N GLY A 102 -6.90 -10.59 4.74
CA GLY A 102 -6.24 -10.31 3.46
C GLY A 102 -6.16 -8.81 3.14
N ALA A 103 -7.23 -8.04 3.36
CA ALA A 103 -7.23 -6.59 3.16
C ALA A 103 -6.24 -5.87 4.09
N LEU A 104 -6.16 -6.28 5.36
CA LEU A 104 -5.19 -5.74 6.31
C LEU A 104 -3.74 -6.05 5.90
N LEU A 105 -3.48 -7.21 5.31
CA LEU A 105 -2.15 -7.54 4.77
C LEU A 105 -1.82 -6.69 3.55
N ALA A 106 -2.78 -6.48 2.64
CA ALA A 106 -2.59 -5.64 1.46
C ALA A 106 -2.22 -4.20 1.85
N GLU A 107 -2.97 -3.63 2.79
CA GLU A 107 -2.70 -2.30 3.35
C GLU A 107 -1.33 -2.26 4.04
N ALA A 108 -1.01 -3.23 4.90
CA ALA A 108 0.31 -3.28 5.56
C ALA A 108 1.49 -3.33 4.56
N ILE A 109 1.33 -3.98 3.40
CA ILE A 109 2.32 -3.97 2.32
C ILE A 109 2.44 -2.58 1.69
N ALA A 110 1.32 -1.97 1.33
CA ALA A 110 1.31 -0.65 0.70
C ALA A 110 1.90 0.43 1.63
N SER A 111 1.42 0.50 2.88
CA SER A 111 1.89 1.50 3.86
C SER A 111 3.35 1.30 4.27
N ALA A 112 3.81 0.05 4.37
CA ALA A 112 5.24 -0.19 4.64
C ALA A 112 6.13 0.19 3.45
N PHE A 113 5.59 0.13 2.23
CA PHE A 113 6.30 0.62 1.05
C PHE A 113 6.49 2.13 1.08
N ASP A 114 5.58 2.88 1.70
CA ASP A 114 5.75 4.33 1.90
C ASP A 114 6.97 4.61 2.80
N LEU A 115 7.20 3.81 3.86
CA LEU A 115 8.43 3.91 4.67
C LEU A 115 9.68 3.53 3.86
N TYR A 116 9.59 2.51 3.00
CA TYR A 116 10.67 2.17 2.08
C TYR A 116 11.00 3.35 1.16
N LEU A 117 9.99 4.04 0.60
CA LEU A 117 10.20 5.24 -0.19
C LEU A 117 10.90 6.33 0.62
N VAL A 118 10.50 6.58 1.87
CA VAL A 118 11.20 7.53 2.75
C VAL A 118 12.69 7.19 2.83
N GLY A 119 13.05 5.94 3.15
CA GLY A 119 14.45 5.51 3.22
C GLY A 119 15.22 5.65 1.90
N ARG A 120 14.56 5.40 0.76
CA ARG A 120 15.18 5.52 -0.58
C ARG A 120 15.34 6.97 -1.05
N LEU A 121 14.56 7.90 -0.51
CA LEU A 121 14.52 9.30 -0.94
C LEU A 121 15.38 10.21 -0.08
N LEU A 122 15.46 9.99 1.25
CA LEU A 122 16.17 10.88 2.19
C LEU A 122 17.60 11.26 1.75
N GLY A 123 18.37 10.32 1.19
CA GLY A 123 19.75 10.57 0.73
C GLY A 123 19.92 10.90 -0.76
N ARG A 124 18.84 10.93 -1.55
CA ARG A 124 18.91 11.02 -3.03
C ARG A 124 18.00 12.08 -3.63
N SER A 125 16.85 12.33 -3.03
CA SER A 125 15.86 13.31 -3.46
C SER A 125 15.19 13.91 -2.22
N PRO A 126 15.95 14.66 -1.40
CA PRO A 126 15.44 15.24 -0.16
C PRO A 126 14.33 16.28 -0.39
N ASP A 127 14.31 16.89 -1.57
CA ASP A 127 13.30 17.90 -1.97
C ASP A 127 12.06 17.26 -2.62
N SER A 128 11.80 15.97 -2.39
CA SER A 128 10.61 15.28 -2.90
C SER A 128 9.36 15.76 -2.16
N GLU A 129 8.29 16.06 -2.89
CA GLU A 129 6.99 16.49 -2.31
C GLU A 129 6.43 15.43 -1.36
N PHE A 130 6.71 14.14 -1.62
CA PHE A 130 6.38 13.05 -0.72
C PHE A 130 7.08 13.18 0.63
N LEU A 131 8.38 13.51 0.66
CA LEU A 131 9.10 13.71 1.93
C LEU A 131 8.61 14.95 2.69
N GLU A 132 8.27 16.03 1.97
CA GLU A 132 7.75 17.27 2.56
C GLU A 132 6.46 17.06 3.36
N THR A 133 5.69 16.02 3.05
CA THR A 133 4.45 15.69 3.75
C THR A 133 4.63 14.54 4.74
N GLN A 134 5.33 13.47 4.36
CA GLN A 134 5.45 12.27 5.17
C GLN A 134 6.34 12.45 6.39
N VAL A 135 7.51 13.08 6.23
CA VAL A 135 8.48 13.19 7.34
C VAL A 135 7.93 14.05 8.48
N PRO A 136 7.31 15.22 8.23
CA PRO A 136 6.68 15.98 9.31
C PRO A 136 5.55 15.24 10.00
N ALA A 137 4.67 14.57 9.25
CA ALA A 137 3.56 13.79 9.83
C ALA A 137 4.07 12.62 10.71
N MET A 138 5.11 11.92 10.26
CA MET A 138 5.79 10.90 11.07
C MET A 138 6.45 11.48 12.33
N ALA A 139 7.05 12.67 12.23
CA ALA A 139 7.67 13.35 13.36
C ALA A 139 6.61 13.73 14.41
N GLU A 140 5.47 14.28 13.99
CA GLU A 140 4.35 14.61 14.88
C GLU A 140 3.82 13.36 15.60
N ALA A 141 3.65 12.24 14.88
CA ALA A 141 3.24 10.98 15.48
C ALA A 141 4.27 10.44 16.49
N ALA A 142 5.56 10.48 16.13
CA ALA A 142 6.66 10.05 16.98
C ALA A 142 6.75 10.88 18.28
N GLU A 143 6.65 12.20 18.17
CA GLU A 143 6.65 13.12 19.32
C GLU A 143 5.46 12.83 20.24
N ALA A 144 4.26 12.67 19.68
CA ALA A 144 3.05 12.31 20.43
C ALA A 144 3.18 10.96 21.16
N ALA A 145 3.99 10.04 20.63
CA ALA A 145 4.33 8.76 21.25
C ALA A 145 5.52 8.82 22.22
N GLY A 146 6.11 10.01 22.42
CA GLY A 146 7.21 10.24 23.36
C GLY A 146 8.62 10.00 22.80
N LEU A 147 8.77 9.84 21.48
CA LEU A 147 10.06 9.82 20.82
C LEU A 147 10.48 11.25 20.46
N GLY A 148 11.52 11.76 21.12
CA GLY A 148 12.05 13.09 20.82
C GLY A 148 12.77 13.18 19.46
N GLU A 149 13.05 14.41 19.04
CA GLU A 149 13.66 14.75 17.75
C GLU A 149 14.92 13.93 17.43
N GLU A 150 15.89 13.85 18.35
CA GLU A 150 17.12 13.05 18.16
C GLU A 150 16.82 11.56 17.93
N GLY A 151 15.82 11.02 18.63
CA GLY A 151 15.39 9.63 18.47
C GLY A 151 14.71 9.40 17.12
N PHE A 152 13.92 10.37 16.65
CA PHE A 152 13.28 10.31 15.34
C PHE A 152 14.30 10.43 14.19
N GLU A 153 15.29 11.31 14.31
CA GLU A 153 16.39 11.42 13.34
C GLU A 153 17.21 10.13 13.25
N ALA A 154 17.48 9.49 14.40
CA ALA A 154 18.12 8.18 14.44
C ALA A 154 17.27 7.10 13.74
N LEU A 155 15.96 7.08 13.99
CA LEU A 155 15.03 6.18 13.31
C LEU A 155 15.07 6.36 11.78
N LEU A 156 14.99 7.60 11.29
CA LEU A 156 15.06 7.87 9.85
C LEU A 156 16.43 7.49 9.25
N SER A 157 17.51 7.70 10.00
CA SER A 157 18.85 7.29 9.60
C SER A 157 18.96 5.77 9.44
N GLU A 158 18.38 4.99 10.35
CA GLU A 158 18.31 3.53 10.24
C GLU A 158 17.46 3.08 9.04
N VAL A 159 16.32 3.73 8.82
CA VAL A 159 15.45 3.46 7.67
C VAL A 159 16.18 3.73 6.35
N ALA A 160 16.95 4.81 6.27
CA ALA A 160 17.75 5.13 5.08
C ALA A 160 18.94 4.17 4.86
N GLN A 161 19.49 3.59 5.93
CA GLN A 161 20.59 2.62 5.85
C GLN A 161 20.15 1.27 5.30
N ASP A 162 18.97 0.79 5.71
CA ASP A 162 18.41 -0.49 5.27
C ASP A 162 16.89 -0.39 5.03
N PRO A 163 16.47 0.22 3.90
CA PRO A 163 15.07 0.43 3.60
C PRO A 163 14.30 -0.88 3.35
N ASP A 164 14.97 -1.91 2.84
CA ASP A 164 14.38 -3.23 2.62
C ASP A 164 14.04 -3.92 3.96
N ARG A 165 14.91 -3.81 4.96
CA ARG A 165 14.60 -4.29 6.32
C ARG A 165 13.55 -3.42 7.01
N ALA A 166 13.58 -2.11 6.81
CA ALA A 166 12.55 -1.19 7.32
C ALA A 166 11.16 -1.55 6.81
N PHE A 167 11.04 -1.84 5.51
CA PHE A 167 9.82 -2.35 4.91
C PHE A 167 9.29 -3.58 5.65
N GLU A 168 10.09 -4.64 5.78
CA GLU A 168 9.61 -5.90 6.36
C GLU A 168 9.22 -5.76 7.83
N ASP A 169 10.03 -5.05 8.63
CA ASP A 169 9.74 -4.86 10.05
C ASP A 169 8.47 -4.03 10.28
N LEU A 170 8.25 -2.98 9.47
CA LEU A 170 7.03 -2.19 9.57
C LEU A 170 5.81 -2.97 9.05
N ARG A 171 5.92 -3.65 7.91
CA ARG A 171 4.85 -4.47 7.33
C ARG A 171 4.37 -5.51 8.33
N ALA A 172 5.30 -6.23 8.95
CA ALA A 172 5.00 -7.23 9.97
C ALA A 172 4.30 -6.61 11.18
N LEU A 173 4.80 -5.48 11.69
CA LEU A 173 4.19 -4.75 12.80
C LEU A 173 2.75 -4.32 12.48
N LEU A 174 2.55 -3.66 11.34
CA LEU A 174 1.24 -3.15 10.91
C LEU A 174 0.24 -4.30 10.76
N PHE A 175 0.65 -5.40 10.13
CA PHE A 175 -0.21 -6.55 9.94
C PHE A 175 -0.58 -7.22 11.27
N ASP A 176 0.39 -7.44 12.17
CA ASP A 176 0.13 -8.06 13.46
C ASP A 176 -0.73 -7.17 14.37
N ALA A 177 -0.44 -5.87 14.40
CA ALA A 177 -1.23 -4.88 15.14
C ALA A 177 -2.67 -4.85 14.63
N ALA A 178 -2.89 -4.67 13.33
CA ALA A 178 -4.22 -4.57 12.76
C ALA A 178 -5.03 -5.86 12.94
N LYS A 179 -4.42 -7.02 12.70
CA LYS A 179 -5.04 -8.34 12.89
C LYS A 179 -5.46 -8.59 14.34
N ALA A 180 -4.68 -8.14 15.32
CA ALA A 180 -5.03 -8.23 16.73
C ALA A 180 -6.14 -7.23 17.10
N LEU A 181 -5.95 -5.95 16.75
CA LEU A 181 -6.85 -4.86 17.12
C LEU A 181 -8.25 -5.00 16.50
N VAL A 182 -8.35 -5.49 15.26
CA VAL A 182 -9.65 -5.64 14.60
C VAL A 182 -10.59 -6.58 15.38
N ARG A 183 -10.02 -7.52 16.15
CA ARG A 183 -10.77 -8.48 17.01
C ARG A 183 -11.08 -7.97 18.41
N CYS A 184 -10.44 -6.90 18.87
CA CYS A 184 -10.63 -6.40 20.23
C CYS A 184 -12.07 -5.88 20.43
N THR A 185 -12.79 -6.44 21.40
CA THR A 185 -14.15 -6.01 21.73
C THR A 185 -14.22 -5.02 22.89
N SER A 186 -13.09 -4.68 23.51
CA SER A 186 -13.01 -3.71 24.61
C SER A 186 -11.77 -2.82 24.50
N ILE A 187 -11.82 -1.69 25.21
CA ILE A 187 -10.72 -0.73 25.29
C ILE A 187 -9.51 -1.38 25.97
N GLU A 188 -9.72 -2.14 27.05
CA GLU A 188 -8.65 -2.80 27.79
C GLU A 188 -7.93 -3.85 26.94
N GLY A 189 -8.68 -4.60 26.12
CA GLY A 189 -8.09 -5.57 25.20
C GLY A 189 -7.27 -4.90 24.10
N ALA A 190 -7.75 -3.78 23.55
CA ALA A 190 -7.00 -2.99 22.57
C ALA A 190 -5.75 -2.34 23.19
N ALA A 191 -5.86 -1.80 24.40
CA ALA A 191 -4.74 -1.22 25.14
C ALA A 191 -3.65 -2.27 25.40
N ALA A 192 -4.01 -3.48 25.84
CA ALA A 192 -3.06 -4.56 26.05
C ALA A 192 -2.32 -4.98 24.77
N VAL A 193 -2.98 -4.94 23.61
CA VAL A 193 -2.33 -5.17 22.32
C VAL A 193 -1.29 -4.07 22.05
N LEU A 194 -1.67 -2.80 22.18
CA LEU A 194 -0.78 -1.66 21.95
C LEU A 194 0.42 -1.65 22.92
N ASP A 195 0.18 -1.92 24.20
CA ASP A 195 1.24 -2.03 25.23
C ASP A 195 2.27 -3.10 24.86
N GLY A 196 1.81 -4.23 24.31
CA GLY A 196 2.67 -5.31 23.82
C GLY A 196 3.57 -4.93 22.64
N LEU A 197 3.23 -3.86 21.92
CA LEU A 197 3.99 -3.36 20.77
C LEU A 197 5.00 -2.27 21.16
N SER A 198 4.90 -1.69 22.37
CA SER A 198 5.71 -0.53 22.81
C SER A 198 7.23 -0.69 22.67
N GLY A 199 7.74 -1.94 22.70
CA GLY A 199 9.17 -2.23 22.52
C GLY A 199 9.62 -2.33 21.06
N HIS A 200 8.71 -2.23 20.08
CA HIS A 200 9.06 -2.31 18.67
C HIS A 200 9.63 -0.98 18.16
N ARG A 201 10.65 -1.03 17.28
CA ARG A 201 11.33 0.17 16.77
C ARG A 201 10.41 1.19 16.08
N PHE A 202 9.36 0.70 15.42
CA PHE A 202 8.37 1.54 14.73
C PHE A 202 7.10 1.78 15.55
N ALA A 203 7.04 1.37 16.81
CA ALA A 203 5.90 1.68 17.68
C ALA A 203 5.61 3.20 17.77
N PRO A 204 6.63 4.10 17.82
CA PRO A 204 6.37 5.54 17.90
C PRO A 204 5.66 6.13 16.68
N ILE A 205 5.84 5.53 15.49
CA ILE A 205 5.20 6.01 14.25
C ILE A 205 3.97 5.18 13.88
N LEU A 206 3.51 4.26 14.75
CA LEU A 206 2.44 3.33 14.41
C LEU A 206 1.13 4.04 14.05
N HIS A 207 0.82 5.14 14.74
CA HIS A 207 -0.40 5.92 14.53
C HIS A 207 -0.35 6.84 13.30
N HIS A 208 0.83 7.09 12.71
CA HIS A 208 0.97 7.77 11.42
C HIS A 208 0.22 7.02 10.32
N TYR A 209 0.22 5.68 10.38
CA TYR A 209 -0.42 4.81 9.39
C TYR A 209 -1.93 4.62 9.58
N GLU A 210 -2.57 5.51 10.35
CA GLU A 210 -4.04 5.57 10.48
C GLU A 210 -4.73 4.23 10.81
N LEU A 211 -4.12 3.36 11.62
CA LEU A 211 -4.67 2.04 11.98
C LEU A 211 -6.14 2.06 12.42
N SER A 212 -6.58 3.16 13.06
CA SER A 212 -7.99 3.35 13.42
C SER A 212 -8.92 3.32 12.21
N THR A 213 -8.53 3.95 11.10
CA THR A 213 -9.29 3.96 9.85
C THR A 213 -9.41 2.55 9.29
N TRP A 214 -8.32 1.78 9.28
CA TRP A 214 -8.33 0.39 8.80
C TRP A 214 -9.29 -0.48 9.62
N ILE A 215 -9.23 -0.37 10.96
CA ILE A 215 -10.06 -1.14 11.87
C ILE A 215 -11.54 -0.76 11.73
N LEU A 216 -11.84 0.53 11.65
CA LEU A 216 -13.21 1.02 11.48
C LEU A 216 -13.78 0.57 10.14
N HIS A 217 -13.02 0.70 9.06
CA HIS A 217 -13.42 0.24 7.73
C HIS A 217 -13.65 -1.28 7.71
N ALA A 218 -12.73 -2.07 8.27
CA ALA A 218 -12.88 -3.52 8.33
C ALA A 218 -14.11 -3.97 9.14
N ARG A 219 -14.44 -3.28 10.22
CA ARG A 219 -15.62 -3.58 11.05
C ARG A 219 -16.93 -3.14 10.39
N ALA A 220 -16.91 -2.05 9.63
CA ALA A 220 -18.08 -1.52 8.94
C ALA A 220 -18.35 -2.19 7.58
N GLY A 221 -17.29 -2.60 6.87
CA GLY A 221 -17.29 -2.95 5.44
C GLY A 221 -17.83 -4.33 5.05
N GLY A 222 -18.50 -5.05 5.95
CA GLY A 222 -19.20 -6.31 5.64
C GLY A 222 -18.31 -7.49 5.20
N GLY A 223 -16.98 -7.34 5.22
CA GLY A 223 -16.01 -8.36 4.85
C GLY A 223 -16.01 -9.60 5.76
N SER A 224 -15.29 -10.64 5.35
CA SER A 224 -15.14 -11.85 6.15
C SER A 224 -14.14 -11.63 7.28
N MET A 225 -14.62 -11.78 8.50
CA MET A 225 -13.82 -11.85 9.72
C MET A 225 -13.38 -13.29 10.01
N ASP A 226 -13.27 -14.17 9.03
CA ASP A 226 -12.68 -15.50 9.25
C ASP A 226 -11.16 -15.44 9.08
N ALA A 227 -10.48 -16.47 9.57
CA ALA A 227 -9.06 -16.62 9.30
C ALA A 227 -8.85 -16.83 7.79
N ASP A 228 -7.83 -16.19 7.24
CA ASP A 228 -7.49 -16.32 5.82
C ASP A 228 -6.21 -17.14 5.62
N PRO A 229 -6.30 -18.40 5.16
CA PRO A 229 -5.13 -19.23 4.91
C PRO A 229 -4.17 -18.65 3.88
N VAL A 230 -4.69 -17.95 2.85
CA VAL A 230 -3.86 -17.38 1.77
C VAL A 230 -3.08 -16.19 2.30
N ALA A 231 -3.74 -15.28 3.02
CA ALA A 231 -3.05 -14.15 3.65
C ALA A 231 -1.96 -14.62 4.63
N ARG A 232 -2.23 -15.68 5.40
CA ARG A 232 -1.24 -16.25 6.33
C ARG A 232 -0.07 -16.93 5.63
N GLU A 233 -0.33 -17.63 4.54
CA GLU A 233 0.74 -18.25 3.73
C GLU A 233 1.64 -17.17 3.12
N VAL A 234 1.06 -16.10 2.58
CA VAL A 234 1.81 -14.95 2.07
C VAL A 234 2.62 -14.29 3.18
N ASP A 235 2.01 -13.94 4.32
CA ASP A 235 2.74 -13.33 5.45
C ASP A 235 3.90 -14.22 5.93
N ALA A 236 3.67 -15.53 6.03
CA ALA A 236 4.73 -16.48 6.39
C ALA A 236 5.85 -16.52 5.35
N ALA A 237 5.52 -16.47 4.05
CA ALA A 237 6.50 -16.44 2.98
C ALA A 237 7.33 -15.13 3.00
N LEU A 238 6.70 -13.99 3.24
CA LEU A 238 7.39 -12.69 3.36
C LEU A 238 8.37 -12.68 4.53
N ARG A 239 7.94 -13.18 5.70
CA ARG A 239 8.81 -13.27 6.90
C ARG A 239 9.98 -14.23 6.72
N ALA A 240 9.82 -15.26 5.89
CA ALA A 240 10.87 -16.23 5.61
C ALA A 240 11.82 -15.81 4.48
N ALA A 241 11.41 -14.82 3.66
CA ALA A 241 12.22 -14.34 2.54
C ALA A 241 13.44 -13.56 3.05
N PRO A 242 14.62 -13.69 2.40
CA PRO A 242 15.77 -12.84 2.71
C PRO A 242 15.46 -11.35 2.52
N VAL A 243 14.68 -11.03 1.49
CA VAL A 243 14.17 -9.69 1.17
C VAL A 243 12.72 -9.85 0.73
N ALA A 244 11.78 -9.32 1.52
CA ALA A 244 10.35 -9.44 1.25
C ALA A 244 9.94 -8.76 -0.07
N LEU A 245 10.57 -7.62 -0.41
CA LEU A 245 10.30 -6.91 -1.66
C LEU A 245 10.73 -7.69 -2.91
N ASP A 246 11.86 -8.41 -2.86
CA ASP A 246 12.29 -9.28 -3.97
C ASP A 246 11.27 -10.42 -4.19
N TRP A 247 10.75 -10.99 -3.09
CA TRP A 247 9.72 -12.03 -3.16
C TRP A 247 8.43 -11.49 -3.80
N LEU A 248 7.99 -10.29 -3.38
CA LEU A 248 6.81 -9.63 -3.94
C LEU A 248 7.02 -9.28 -5.42
N GLU A 249 8.19 -8.77 -5.80
CA GLU A 249 8.51 -8.45 -7.18
C GLU A 249 8.45 -9.69 -8.07
N GLU A 250 9.13 -10.77 -7.66
CA GLU A 250 9.17 -12.02 -8.42
C GLU A 250 7.76 -12.61 -8.60
N ARG A 251 6.97 -12.65 -7.51
CA ARG A 251 5.69 -13.37 -7.49
C ARG A 251 4.51 -12.57 -7.96
N TRP A 252 4.48 -11.25 -7.74
CA TRP A 252 3.30 -10.44 -8.02
C TRP A 252 3.52 -9.48 -9.18
N VAL A 253 4.70 -8.87 -9.27
CA VAL A 253 4.99 -7.86 -10.31
C VAL A 253 5.36 -8.54 -11.63
N ARG A 254 6.42 -9.39 -11.62
CA ARG A 254 6.97 -10.06 -12.81
C ARG A 254 6.15 -11.26 -13.27
N ALA A 255 5.45 -11.96 -12.38
CA ALA A 255 4.61 -13.10 -12.75
C ALA A 255 3.52 -12.73 -13.78
N GLY A 256 3.07 -11.48 -13.80
CA GLY A 256 2.12 -10.97 -14.79
C GLY A 256 2.72 -10.67 -16.18
N GLU A 257 4.03 -10.79 -16.35
CA GLU A 257 4.73 -10.60 -17.64
C GLU A 257 4.76 -11.88 -18.49
N GLY A 258 4.44 -13.04 -17.90
CA GLY A 258 4.64 -14.37 -18.49
C GLY A 258 3.53 -14.93 -19.40
N THR A 259 2.39 -14.27 -19.58
CA THR A 259 1.26 -14.80 -20.39
C THR A 259 1.12 -14.21 -21.80
N ALA A 260 2.18 -13.61 -22.35
CA ALA A 260 2.14 -13.00 -23.68
C ALA A 260 3.16 -13.56 -24.67
N VAL A 261 3.37 -14.88 -24.76
CA VAL A 261 4.00 -15.51 -25.94
C VAL A 261 3.47 -16.93 -26.15
N GLY A 262 2.81 -17.17 -27.29
CA GLY A 262 2.82 -18.49 -27.94
C GLY A 262 1.49 -19.22 -28.11
N ASP A 263 0.53 -18.64 -28.84
CA ASP A 263 -0.42 -19.47 -29.60
C ASP A 263 -0.62 -18.90 -31.02
N THR A 264 0.42 -19.04 -31.84
CA THR A 264 0.35 -18.85 -33.30
C THR A 264 1.23 -19.87 -34.00
N THR A 265 0.81 -21.13 -33.95
CA THR A 265 1.15 -22.14 -34.96
C THR A 265 -0.11 -22.99 -35.15
N GLY A 266 -0.95 -22.74 -36.15
CA GLY A 266 -0.61 -22.94 -37.55
C GLY A 266 -1.06 -24.33 -37.99
N THR A 267 -2.37 -24.61 -37.96
CA THR A 267 -2.93 -25.84 -38.55
C THR A 267 -3.13 -25.62 -40.04
N SER A 268 -2.08 -25.89 -40.81
CA SER A 268 -2.19 -26.21 -42.23
C SER A 268 -2.97 -27.52 -42.36
N THR A 269 -4.21 -27.43 -42.83
CA THR A 269 -4.94 -28.60 -43.33
C THR A 269 -4.53 -28.84 -44.77
N SER A 270 -3.82 -29.95 -44.98
CA SER A 270 -3.71 -30.60 -46.27
C SER A 270 -4.38 -31.97 -46.17
N ALA A 271 -5.13 -32.30 -47.22
CA ALA A 271 -5.55 -33.63 -47.70
C ALA A 271 -7.07 -33.78 -47.85
N GLY A 272 -7.50 -34.08 -49.09
CA GLY A 272 -8.81 -34.66 -49.42
C GLY A 272 -9.53 -33.92 -50.53
#